data_AF-A0A937H5G3-F1
#
_entry.id   AF-A0A937H5G3-F1
#
_cell.length_a   1.000
_cell.length_b   1.000
_cell.length_c   1.000
_cell.angle_alpha   90.00
_cell.angle_beta   90.00
_cell.angle_gamma   90.00
#
_symmetry.space_group_name_H-M   'P 1'
#
loop_
_entity.id
_entity.type
_entity.pdbx_description
1 polymer ?
#
loop_
_entity_poly.entity_id
_entity_poly.type
_entity_poly.pdbx_seq_one_letter_code
_entity_poly.pdbx_strand_id
1 'polypeptide(L)'
;MKTTTTVFILIAFLSCTKDTALTYTLDLKVDPYESGVASYRTNQTSSASQNFEFSPGTIVELTAVAKEGWTFIEWIGDLSHPQSTIKVESNTNNPLEIEMNVSRSITAKFGKVFIIDTDGRLRCPDARPGDKAIINGKKYVAVKTRTDLAKYILDPEYDLSCICTTLVTDLSEMFSAGNKSINTFNQDISNWDVSNVTSMYKMFYRCRFNQDISSWCVEKIKTEPWFFTTNTNWKETFKPKWGTCT
;
A
#
# COMPACT_ATOMS: atom_id res chain seq x y z
N MET A 1 2.70 -54.62 -80.48
CA MET A 1 1.82 -54.15 -79.39
C MET A 1 2.39 -54.62 -78.06
N LYS A 2 3.04 -53.73 -77.30
CA LYS A 2 3.21 -53.81 -75.84
C LYS A 2 3.21 -52.36 -75.34
N THR A 3 2.15 -52.01 -74.63
CA THR A 3 1.92 -50.71 -74.00
C THR A 3 2.74 -50.66 -72.72
N THR A 4 3.54 -49.62 -72.52
CA THR A 4 4.20 -49.35 -71.24
C THR A 4 3.76 -47.96 -70.77
N THR A 5 2.85 -47.99 -69.80
CA THR A 5 2.40 -46.85 -69.02
C THR A 5 3.56 -46.35 -68.15
N THR A 6 3.84 -45.04 -68.14
CA THR A 6 4.72 -44.44 -67.13
C THR A 6 4.02 -43.23 -66.53
N VAL A 7 4.00 -43.25 -65.20
CA VAL A 7 3.21 -42.44 -64.27
C VAL A 7 3.81 -41.04 -64.12
N PHE A 8 2.99 -40.00 -64.19
CA PHE A 8 3.36 -38.64 -63.79
C PHE A 8 3.37 -38.55 -62.27
N ILE A 9 4.55 -38.38 -61.65
CA ILE A 9 4.67 -38.00 -60.24
C ILE A 9 4.52 -36.47 -60.18
N LEU A 10 3.35 -36.01 -59.75
CA LEU A 10 3.11 -34.62 -59.40
C LEU A 10 3.77 -34.35 -58.04
N ILE A 11 4.97 -33.76 -58.03
CA ILE A 11 5.58 -33.25 -56.81
C ILE A 11 4.79 -31.99 -56.42
N ALA A 12 3.83 -32.15 -55.52
CA ALA A 12 3.21 -31.04 -54.83
C ALA A 12 4.28 -30.38 -53.94
N PHE A 13 4.75 -29.20 -54.33
CA PHE A 13 5.47 -28.34 -53.40
C PHE A 13 4.49 -27.93 -52.29
N LEU A 14 4.59 -28.59 -51.14
CA LEU A 14 4.01 -28.10 -49.89
C LEU A 14 4.63 -26.71 -49.64
N SER A 15 3.86 -25.67 -49.90
CA SER A 15 4.18 -24.32 -49.42
C SER A 15 4.16 -24.37 -47.90
N CYS A 16 5.34 -24.26 -47.29
CA CYS A 16 5.51 -24.06 -45.86
C CYS A 16 4.76 -22.78 -45.45
N THR A 17 3.57 -22.94 -44.87
CA THR A 17 2.92 -21.87 -44.12
C THR A 17 3.82 -21.60 -42.92
N LYS A 18 4.38 -20.39 -42.82
CA LYS A 18 5.01 -19.92 -41.58
C LYS A 18 3.96 -20.09 -40.49
N ASP A 19 4.17 -21.06 -39.61
CA ASP A 19 3.40 -21.25 -38.40
C ASP A 19 3.68 -20.03 -37.52
N THR A 20 2.84 -19.00 -37.63
CA THR A 20 2.95 -17.82 -36.79
C THR A 20 2.56 -18.27 -35.40
N ALA A 21 3.57 -18.53 -34.56
CA ALA A 21 3.36 -18.82 -33.15
C ALA A 21 2.43 -17.74 -32.56
N LEU A 22 1.36 -18.18 -31.90
CA LEU A 22 0.47 -17.27 -31.19
C LEU A 22 1.28 -16.48 -30.17
N THR A 23 1.13 -15.16 -30.19
CA THR A 23 1.76 -14.26 -29.23
C THR A 23 0.74 -13.28 -28.65
N TYR A 24 0.96 -12.91 -27.39
CA TYR A 24 0.15 -11.96 -26.66
C TYR A 24 0.98 -10.75 -26.25
N THR A 25 0.38 -9.57 -26.12
CA THR A 25 1.09 -8.36 -25.70
C THR A 25 0.60 -7.87 -24.35
N LEU A 26 1.49 -7.26 -23.58
CA LEU A 26 1.16 -6.56 -22.34
C LEU A 26 1.43 -5.07 -22.52
N ASP A 27 0.36 -4.28 -22.52
CA ASP A 27 0.43 -2.82 -22.42
C ASP A 27 0.37 -2.42 -20.94
N LEU A 28 1.51 -1.98 -20.41
CA LEU A 28 1.66 -1.63 -18.98
C LEU A 28 1.75 -0.11 -18.81
N LYS A 29 0.81 0.46 -18.06
CA LYS A 29 0.67 1.90 -17.86
C LYS A 29 0.85 2.31 -16.40
N VAL A 30 1.04 3.60 -16.19
CA VAL A 30 1.12 4.24 -14.87
C VAL A 30 0.15 5.42 -14.85
N ASP A 31 -0.66 5.52 -13.81
CA ASP A 31 -1.64 6.60 -13.62
C ASP A 31 -1.60 7.15 -12.18
N PRO A 32 -1.40 8.46 -11.96
CA PRO A 32 -1.07 9.49 -12.96
C PRO A 32 0.30 9.28 -13.61
N TYR A 33 0.51 9.84 -14.81
CA TYR A 33 1.83 9.84 -15.44
C TYR A 33 2.88 10.46 -14.49
N GLU A 34 4.07 9.86 -14.39
CA GLU A 34 5.17 10.21 -13.47
C GLU A 34 4.97 9.93 -11.97
N SER A 35 3.85 9.33 -11.56
CA SER A 35 3.60 8.95 -10.15
C SER A 35 4.45 7.78 -9.66
N GLY A 36 5.08 7.05 -10.56
CA GLY A 36 5.90 5.88 -10.26
C GLY A 36 6.36 5.18 -11.52
N VAL A 37 6.81 3.94 -11.34
CA VAL A 37 7.22 3.04 -12.40
C VAL A 37 6.47 1.73 -12.24
N ALA A 38 5.84 1.27 -13.32
CA ALA A 38 5.35 -0.10 -13.43
C ALA A 38 6.34 -0.87 -14.30
N SER A 39 6.70 -2.07 -13.86
CA SER A 39 7.60 -2.97 -14.57
C SER A 39 7.09 -4.40 -14.42
N TYR A 40 7.69 -5.31 -15.17
CA TYR A 40 7.40 -6.72 -15.02
C TYR A 40 8.65 -7.56 -15.17
N ARG A 41 8.58 -8.78 -14.66
CA ARG A 41 9.58 -9.83 -14.87
C ARG A 41 8.87 -11.09 -15.36
N THR A 42 9.59 -11.88 -16.14
CA THR A 42 9.13 -13.22 -16.53
C THR A 42 10.00 -14.25 -15.84
N ASN A 43 9.48 -15.47 -15.75
CA ASN A 43 10.26 -16.63 -15.36
C ASN A 43 11.34 -17.03 -16.40
N GLN A 44 11.42 -16.36 -17.55
CA GLN A 44 12.32 -16.74 -18.64
C GLN A 44 13.48 -15.76 -18.90
N THR A 45 13.44 -14.46 -18.55
CA THR A 45 14.62 -13.57 -18.42
C THR A 45 14.23 -12.13 -18.03
N SER A 46 15.13 -11.42 -17.34
CA SER A 46 15.03 -9.99 -17.04
C SER A 46 15.62 -9.13 -18.16
N SER A 47 14.81 -8.37 -18.91
CA SER A 47 15.33 -7.24 -19.69
C SER A 47 14.27 -6.19 -19.96
N ALA A 48 14.67 -4.92 -19.87
CA ALA A 48 13.84 -3.74 -19.96
C ALA A 48 13.92 -3.14 -21.37
N SER A 49 12.89 -3.34 -22.21
CA SER A 49 12.57 -2.45 -23.35
C SER A 49 11.17 -2.76 -23.89
N GLN A 50 10.46 -1.75 -24.39
CA GLN A 50 9.02 -1.77 -24.68
C GLN A 50 8.57 -2.79 -25.74
N ASN A 51 7.35 -3.30 -25.54
CA ASN A 51 6.55 -4.23 -26.37
C ASN A 51 7.12 -5.66 -26.49
N PHE A 52 7.00 -6.44 -25.42
CA PHE A 52 7.23 -7.89 -25.50
C PHE A 52 5.95 -8.63 -25.90
N GLU A 53 6.14 -9.51 -26.88
CA GLU A 53 5.20 -10.57 -27.24
C GLU A 53 5.49 -11.79 -26.35
N PHE A 54 4.45 -12.34 -25.73
CA PHE A 54 4.51 -13.47 -24.80
C PHE A 54 3.90 -14.70 -25.46
N SER A 55 4.55 -15.85 -25.29
CA SER A 55 3.93 -17.13 -25.64
C SER A 55 2.78 -17.44 -24.67
N PRO A 56 1.74 -18.17 -25.12
CA PRO A 56 0.67 -18.64 -24.25
C PRO A 56 1.21 -19.34 -22.99
N GLY A 57 0.63 -19.04 -21.83
CA GLY A 57 0.99 -19.62 -20.53
C GLY A 57 2.17 -18.95 -19.83
N THR A 58 2.75 -17.90 -20.40
CA THR A 58 3.87 -17.18 -19.74
C THR A 58 3.37 -16.50 -18.46
N ILE A 59 4.03 -16.77 -17.34
CA ILE A 59 3.77 -16.10 -16.06
C ILE A 59 4.59 -14.83 -15.99
N VAL A 60 3.91 -13.72 -15.71
CA VAL A 60 4.48 -12.39 -15.61
C VAL A 60 4.23 -11.86 -14.19
N GLU A 61 5.31 -11.49 -13.51
CA GLU A 61 5.26 -10.82 -12.21
C GLU A 61 5.33 -9.31 -12.44
N LEU A 62 4.22 -8.61 -12.20
CA LEU A 62 4.14 -7.15 -12.26
C LEU A 62 4.63 -6.56 -10.94
N THR A 63 5.44 -5.51 -11.04
CA THR A 63 5.90 -4.72 -9.88
C THR A 63 5.64 -3.24 -10.14
N ALA A 64 5.02 -2.58 -9.17
CA ALA A 64 4.82 -1.14 -9.16
C ALA A 64 5.68 -0.49 -8.08
N VAL A 65 6.53 0.47 -8.46
CA VAL A 65 7.37 1.22 -7.53
C VAL A 65 6.91 2.67 -7.57
N ALA A 66 6.41 3.17 -6.44
CA ALA A 66 5.95 4.55 -6.34
C ALA A 66 7.15 5.51 -6.39
N LYS A 67 6.97 6.66 -7.05
CA LYS A 67 7.89 7.79 -6.91
C LYS A 67 7.70 8.40 -5.52
N GLU A 68 8.69 9.16 -5.08
CA GLU A 68 8.59 9.96 -3.86
C GLU A 68 7.31 10.82 -3.84
N GLY A 69 6.59 10.79 -2.71
CA GLY A 69 5.29 11.44 -2.54
C GLY A 69 4.09 10.61 -2.98
N TRP A 70 4.27 9.41 -3.53
CA TRP A 70 3.19 8.57 -4.05
C TRP A 70 3.12 7.21 -3.34
N THR A 71 1.96 6.58 -3.44
CA THR A 71 1.67 5.23 -2.94
C THR A 71 1.01 4.44 -4.05
N PHE A 72 1.43 3.18 -4.24
CA PHE A 72 0.72 2.25 -5.10
C PHE A 72 -0.63 1.90 -4.47
N ILE A 73 -1.70 2.05 -5.23
CA ILE A 73 -3.07 1.79 -4.78
C ILE A 73 -3.51 0.39 -5.20
N GLU A 74 -3.48 0.14 -6.50
CA GLU A 74 -3.96 -1.10 -7.09
C GLU A 74 -3.54 -1.22 -8.56
N TRP A 75 -3.61 -2.44 -9.07
CA TRP A 75 -3.63 -2.71 -10.49
C TRP A 75 -5.07 -2.58 -11.01
N ILE A 76 -5.24 -1.94 -12.16
CA ILE A 76 -6.53 -1.84 -12.87
C ILE A 76 -6.39 -2.34 -14.31
N GLY A 77 -7.49 -2.81 -14.88
CA GLY A 77 -7.55 -3.34 -16.24
C GLY A 77 -7.92 -4.82 -16.27
N ASP A 78 -7.48 -5.51 -17.33
CA ASP A 78 -7.82 -6.92 -17.56
C ASP A 78 -6.90 -7.85 -16.74
N LEU A 79 -7.24 -8.02 -15.46
CA LEU A 79 -6.48 -8.85 -14.51
C LEU A 79 -6.92 -10.33 -14.48
N SER A 80 -8.10 -10.66 -14.99
CA SER A 80 -8.68 -12.00 -14.89
C SER A 80 -9.17 -12.49 -16.25
N HIS A 81 -8.87 -13.73 -16.60
CA HIS A 81 -9.29 -14.31 -17.88
C HIS A 81 -9.80 -15.75 -17.69
N PRO A 82 -10.87 -16.19 -18.39
CA PRO A 82 -11.44 -17.54 -18.22
C PRO A 82 -10.48 -18.69 -18.49
N GLN A 83 -9.46 -18.46 -19.32
CA GLN A 83 -8.43 -19.45 -19.64
C GLN A 83 -7.17 -19.33 -18.75
N SER A 84 -7.14 -18.40 -17.79
CA SER A 84 -6.03 -18.25 -16.85
C SER A 84 -6.12 -19.31 -15.75
N THR A 85 -5.01 -19.99 -15.50
CA THR A 85 -4.88 -20.88 -14.33
C THR A 85 -4.59 -20.08 -13.06
N ILE A 86 -4.00 -18.88 -13.19
CA ILE A 86 -3.81 -17.94 -12.09
C ILE A 86 -5.11 -17.18 -11.82
N LYS A 87 -5.59 -17.25 -10.58
CA LYS A 87 -6.69 -16.42 -10.07
C LYS A 87 -6.10 -15.23 -9.31
N VAL A 88 -6.29 -14.02 -9.82
CA VAL A 88 -5.92 -12.80 -9.10
C VAL A 88 -6.90 -12.61 -7.93
N GLU A 89 -6.45 -12.94 -6.72
CA GLU A 89 -7.27 -12.84 -5.50
C GLU A 89 -7.40 -11.39 -5.02
N SER A 90 -6.38 -10.57 -5.27
CA SER A 90 -6.36 -9.16 -4.91
C SER A 90 -5.56 -8.35 -5.92
N ASN A 91 -6.16 -7.29 -6.43
CA ASN A 91 -5.50 -6.35 -7.33
C ASN A 91 -4.56 -5.37 -6.60
N THR A 92 -4.50 -5.40 -5.27
CA THR A 92 -3.55 -4.60 -4.49
C THR A 92 -2.26 -5.36 -4.14
N ASN A 93 -2.16 -6.61 -4.55
CA ASN A 93 -0.90 -7.35 -4.40
C ASN A 93 0.17 -6.70 -5.26
N ASN A 94 1.35 -6.52 -4.68
CA ASN A 94 2.51 -5.95 -5.36
C ASN A 94 3.77 -6.55 -4.71
N PRO A 95 4.47 -7.48 -5.38
CA PRO A 95 4.25 -7.90 -6.76
C PRO A 95 2.92 -8.63 -7.02
N LEU A 96 2.45 -8.59 -8.26
CA LEU A 96 1.25 -9.29 -8.73
C LEU A 96 1.60 -10.24 -9.88
N GLU A 97 1.25 -11.52 -9.77
CA GLU A 97 1.42 -12.48 -10.85
C GLU A 97 0.18 -12.55 -11.74
N ILE A 98 0.40 -12.62 -13.06
CA ILE A 98 -0.61 -12.86 -14.08
C ILE A 98 -0.12 -13.90 -15.10
N GLU A 99 -1.06 -14.57 -15.76
CA GLU A 99 -0.78 -15.47 -16.87
C GLU A 99 -1.17 -14.83 -18.21
N MET A 100 -0.24 -14.85 -19.16
CA MET A 100 -0.41 -14.33 -20.52
C MET A 100 -1.01 -15.39 -21.44
N ASN A 101 -2.35 -15.43 -21.48
CA ASN A 101 -3.14 -16.23 -22.42
C ASN A 101 -4.00 -15.37 -23.37
N VAL A 102 -3.91 -14.05 -23.20
CA VAL A 102 -4.53 -13.01 -24.04
C VAL A 102 -3.67 -11.75 -23.98
N SER A 103 -3.80 -10.89 -24.98
CA SER A 103 -3.23 -9.54 -24.91
C SER A 103 -4.02 -8.69 -23.90
N ARG A 104 -3.32 -7.96 -23.03
CA ARG A 104 -3.92 -7.21 -21.92
C ARG A 104 -3.38 -5.78 -21.85
N SER A 105 -4.20 -4.87 -21.35
CA SER A 105 -3.77 -3.54 -20.90
C SER A 105 -3.99 -3.45 -19.39
N ILE A 106 -2.91 -3.22 -18.64
CA ILE A 106 -2.92 -3.13 -17.18
C ILE A 106 -2.28 -1.80 -16.78
N THR A 107 -2.86 -1.12 -15.80
CA THR A 107 -2.34 0.14 -15.28
C THR A 107 -2.03 -0.01 -13.79
N ALA A 108 -0.83 0.41 -13.38
CA ALA A 108 -0.53 0.67 -11.98
C ALA A 108 -1.12 2.01 -11.59
N LYS A 109 -2.09 2.01 -10.67
CA LYS A 109 -2.69 3.22 -10.13
C LYS A 109 -1.95 3.65 -8.87
N PHE A 110 -1.56 4.92 -8.83
CA PHE A 110 -0.93 5.54 -7.68
C PHE A 110 -1.78 6.70 -7.15
N GLY A 111 -1.64 6.98 -5.86
CA GLY A 111 -2.33 8.07 -5.19
C GLY A 111 -1.46 8.75 -4.14
N LYS A 112 -1.77 10.01 -3.83
CA LYS A 112 -1.19 10.71 -2.69
C LYS A 112 -2.04 10.43 -1.46
N VAL A 113 -1.67 9.36 -0.76
CA VAL A 113 -2.43 8.85 0.39
C VAL A 113 -2.02 9.54 1.68
N PHE A 114 -0.77 10.01 1.77
CA PHE A 114 -0.22 10.67 2.94
C PHE A 114 -0.10 12.17 2.69
N ILE A 115 -0.60 12.95 3.64
CA ILE A 115 -0.68 14.41 3.60
C ILE A 115 -0.01 14.92 4.88
N ILE A 116 0.92 15.85 4.74
CA ILE A 116 1.48 16.58 5.88
C ILE A 116 0.85 17.97 5.81
N ASP A 117 -0.02 18.28 6.77
CA ASP A 117 -0.68 19.57 6.88
C ASP A 117 0.35 20.68 7.18
N THR A 118 -0.03 21.93 6.97
CA THR A 118 0.88 23.08 7.18
C THR A 118 1.34 23.24 8.63
N ASP A 119 0.60 22.66 9.59
CA ASP A 119 0.94 22.61 11.01
C ASP A 119 1.82 21.38 11.38
N GLY A 120 2.20 20.56 10.38
CA GLY A 120 3.02 19.37 10.55
C GLY A 120 2.24 18.10 10.85
N ARG A 121 0.90 18.14 10.94
CA ARG A 121 0.08 16.96 11.23
C ARG A 121 0.08 16.00 10.06
N LEU A 122 0.31 14.72 10.35
CA LEU A 122 0.29 13.67 9.33
C LEU A 122 -1.11 13.07 9.21
N ARG A 123 -1.68 13.13 8.01
CA ARG A 123 -3.00 12.61 7.69
C ARG A 123 -2.97 11.62 6.53
N CYS A 124 -3.93 10.70 6.54
CA CYS A 124 -4.11 9.73 5.47
C CYS A 124 -5.58 9.30 5.33
N PRO A 125 -6.46 10.21 4.89
CA PRO A 125 -7.91 9.96 4.85
C PRO A 125 -8.30 8.83 3.89
N ASP A 126 -7.53 8.66 2.81
CA ASP A 126 -7.81 7.68 1.76
C ASP A 126 -6.96 6.41 1.86
N ALA A 127 -6.20 6.25 2.96
CA ALA A 127 -5.35 5.09 3.17
C ALA A 127 -6.13 3.82 3.49
N ARG A 128 -5.57 2.69 3.06
CA ARG A 128 -5.83 1.38 3.65
C ARG A 128 -4.79 1.08 4.75
N PRO A 129 -5.14 0.25 5.75
CA PRO A 129 -4.17 -0.14 6.77
C PRO A 129 -2.96 -0.83 6.14
N GLY A 130 -1.76 -0.39 6.48
CA GLY A 130 -0.51 -0.93 5.95
C GLY A 130 -0.01 -0.27 4.67
N ASP A 131 -0.76 0.67 4.08
CA ASP A 131 -0.28 1.52 3.00
C ASP A 131 1.00 2.24 3.41
N LYS A 132 1.91 2.44 2.46
CA LYS A 132 3.23 3.03 2.69
C LYS A 132 3.55 4.09 1.64
N ALA A 133 4.33 5.09 2.04
CA ALA A 133 4.90 6.10 1.14
C ALA A 133 6.31 6.46 1.56
N ILE A 134 7.09 6.98 0.61
CA ILE A 134 8.35 7.67 0.91
C ILE A 134 8.14 9.16 0.61
N ILE A 135 8.38 10.02 1.58
CA ILE A 135 8.30 11.49 1.44
C ILE A 135 9.54 12.10 2.08
N ASN A 136 10.32 12.85 1.31
CA ASN A 136 11.60 13.43 1.72
C ASN A 136 12.55 12.39 2.34
N GLY A 137 12.62 11.21 1.72
CA GLY A 137 13.41 10.06 2.21
C GLY A 137 12.89 9.36 3.47
N LYS A 138 11.81 9.85 4.10
CA LYS A 138 11.18 9.20 5.26
C LYS A 138 10.09 8.23 4.82
N LYS A 139 10.01 7.08 5.50
CA LYS A 139 9.03 6.02 5.20
C LYS A 139 7.80 6.15 6.12
N TYR A 140 6.67 6.48 5.52
CA TYR A 140 5.39 6.62 6.18
C TYR A 140 4.57 5.34 6.10
N VAL A 141 3.74 5.09 7.12
CA VAL A 141 2.82 3.95 7.15
C VAL A 141 1.49 4.32 7.79
N ALA A 142 0.40 3.85 7.20
CA ALA A 142 -0.95 4.04 7.73
C ALA A 142 -1.31 2.89 8.67
N VAL A 143 -1.82 3.21 9.86
CA VAL A 143 -2.28 2.22 10.84
C VAL A 143 -3.73 2.44 11.19
N LYS A 144 -4.44 1.36 11.54
CA LYS A 144 -5.87 1.38 11.86
C LYS A 144 -6.20 0.90 13.26
N THR A 145 -5.48 -0.10 13.75
CA THR A 145 -5.74 -0.67 15.08
C THR A 145 -4.68 -0.25 16.08
N ARG A 146 -5.07 -0.16 17.35
CA ARG A 146 -4.15 0.02 18.47
C ARG A 146 -3.03 -1.02 18.47
N THR A 147 -3.35 -2.27 18.13
CA THR A 147 -2.38 -3.37 18.05
C THR A 147 -1.35 -3.14 16.94
N ASP A 148 -1.77 -2.63 15.79
CA ASP A 148 -0.84 -2.30 14.70
C ASP A 148 0.07 -1.14 15.08
N LEU A 149 -0.51 -0.10 15.68
CA LEU A 149 0.25 1.05 16.17
C LEU A 149 1.28 0.64 17.24
N ALA A 150 0.93 -0.29 18.15
CA ALA A 150 1.81 -0.74 19.22
C ALA A 150 3.10 -1.40 18.70
N LYS A 151 3.07 -2.04 17.52
CA LYS A 151 4.26 -2.63 16.90
C LYS A 151 5.34 -1.58 16.62
N TYR A 152 4.94 -0.38 16.21
CA TYR A 152 5.86 0.72 15.90
C TYR A 152 6.36 1.45 17.15
N ILE A 153 5.57 1.48 18.22
CA ILE A 153 5.97 2.11 19.49
C ILE A 153 6.98 1.26 20.26
N LEU A 154 6.88 -0.06 20.16
CA LEU A 154 7.75 -0.99 20.88
C LEU A 154 9.15 -1.12 20.28
N ASP A 155 9.34 -0.62 19.06
CA ASP A 155 10.59 -0.71 18.33
C ASP A 155 11.20 0.70 18.18
N PRO A 156 12.32 0.98 18.87
CA PRO A 156 12.94 2.30 18.90
C PRO A 156 13.53 2.73 17.55
N GLU A 157 13.61 1.84 16.55
CA GLU A 157 14.08 2.19 15.21
C GLU A 157 13.04 2.98 14.40
N TYR A 158 11.76 2.95 14.80
CA TYR A 158 10.71 3.69 14.10
C TYR A 158 10.61 5.15 14.55
N ASP A 159 10.58 6.05 13.58
CA ASP A 159 10.19 7.45 13.78
C ASP A 159 8.66 7.54 13.89
N LEU A 160 8.15 7.77 15.10
CA LEU A 160 6.71 7.87 15.37
C LEU A 160 6.03 9.05 14.64
N SER A 161 6.80 10.04 14.18
CA SER A 161 6.27 11.12 13.35
C SER A 161 5.86 10.63 11.94
N CYS A 162 6.32 9.44 11.53
CA CYS A 162 6.01 8.83 10.23
C CYS A 162 4.81 7.88 10.28
N ILE A 163 4.17 7.71 11.43
CA ILE A 163 3.03 6.81 11.59
C ILE A 163 1.74 7.61 11.43
N CYS A 164 1.00 7.35 10.35
CA CYS A 164 -0.29 8.00 10.13
C CYS A 164 -1.40 7.29 10.91
N THR A 165 -2.04 8.03 11.82
CA THR A 165 -3.08 7.53 12.72
C THR A 165 -4.50 7.90 12.30
N THR A 166 -4.71 8.55 11.14
CA THR A 166 -6.04 9.00 10.68
C THR A 166 -7.09 7.90 10.69
N LEU A 167 -6.73 6.64 10.47
CA LEU A 167 -7.67 5.51 10.45
C LEU A 167 -7.97 4.92 11.85
N VAL A 168 -7.27 5.37 12.89
CA VAL A 168 -7.41 4.85 14.25
C VAL A 168 -8.65 5.43 14.92
N THR A 169 -9.50 4.56 15.44
CA THR A 169 -10.73 4.95 16.17
C THR A 169 -10.63 4.72 17.68
N ASP A 170 -9.70 3.88 18.14
CA ASP A 170 -9.56 3.53 19.55
C ASP A 170 -8.08 3.55 19.98
N LEU A 171 -7.76 4.42 20.93
CA LEU A 171 -6.45 4.55 21.57
C LEU A 171 -6.50 4.19 23.06
N SER A 172 -7.56 3.52 23.51
CA SER A 172 -7.73 3.15 24.91
C SER A 172 -6.57 2.29 25.41
N GLU A 173 -6.08 2.62 26.61
CA GLU A 173 -5.02 1.88 27.30
C GLU A 173 -3.68 1.78 26.54
N MET A 174 -3.48 2.57 25.47
CA MET A 174 -2.32 2.45 24.59
C MET A 174 -0.97 2.50 25.34
N PHE A 175 -0.84 3.46 26.25
CA PHE A 175 0.35 3.73 27.05
C PHE A 175 0.09 3.50 28.56
N SER A 176 -0.99 2.80 28.91
CA SER A 176 -1.35 2.50 30.30
C SER A 176 -0.29 1.63 30.99
N ALA A 177 -0.09 1.79 32.30
CA ALA A 177 0.85 0.94 33.06
C ALA A 177 0.51 -0.57 33.05
N GLY A 178 -0.71 -0.95 32.68
CA GLY A 178 -1.04 -2.36 32.38
C GLY A 178 -0.24 -2.93 31.21
N ASN A 179 0.26 -2.06 30.33
CA ASN A 179 1.18 -2.35 29.26
C ASN A 179 2.63 -2.07 29.72
N LYS A 180 3.22 -3.04 30.45
CA LYS A 180 4.53 -2.88 31.12
C LYS A 180 5.67 -2.41 30.22
N SER A 181 5.60 -2.69 28.91
CA SER A 181 6.64 -2.29 27.95
C SER A 181 6.59 -0.81 27.58
N ILE A 182 5.52 -0.08 27.91
CA ILE A 182 5.24 1.27 27.39
C ILE A 182 4.97 2.30 28.51
N ASN A 183 5.00 1.91 29.79
CA ASN A 183 4.68 2.82 30.89
C ASN A 183 5.70 3.97 31.10
N THR A 184 6.88 3.88 30.51
CA THR A 184 7.92 4.91 30.47
C THR A 184 7.91 5.76 29.21
N PHE A 185 6.95 5.53 28.31
CA PHE A 185 6.86 6.24 27.04
C PHE A 185 6.69 7.74 27.23
N ASN A 186 7.51 8.51 26.49
CA ASN A 186 7.52 9.96 26.54
C ASN A 186 8.03 10.60 25.24
N GLN A 187 7.90 9.92 24.12
CA GLN A 187 8.31 10.47 22.82
C GLN A 187 7.26 11.44 22.29
N ASP A 188 7.68 12.37 21.44
CA ASP A 188 6.77 13.32 20.79
C ASP A 188 5.81 12.60 19.82
N ILE A 189 4.52 12.89 19.97
CA ILE A 189 3.40 12.39 19.15
C ILE A 189 2.43 13.54 18.81
N SER A 190 2.86 14.79 18.96
CA SER A 190 2.07 16.00 18.73
C SER A 190 1.51 16.09 17.30
N ASN A 191 2.15 15.43 16.34
CA ASN A 191 1.78 15.43 14.94
C ASN A 191 0.73 14.36 14.54
N TRP A 192 0.30 13.51 15.48
CA TRP A 192 -0.67 12.45 15.20
C TRP A 192 -2.06 13.00 14.89
N ASP A 193 -2.71 12.36 13.92
CA ASP A 193 -4.11 12.63 13.62
C ASP A 193 -5.06 11.77 14.46
N VAL A 194 -5.70 12.42 15.43
CA VAL A 194 -6.70 11.86 16.35
C VAL A 194 -8.15 12.24 16.01
N SER A 195 -8.38 12.86 14.84
CA SER A 195 -9.71 13.35 14.43
C SER A 195 -10.77 12.25 14.36
N ASN A 196 -10.36 11.00 14.10
CA ASN A 196 -11.26 9.85 14.03
C ASN A 196 -11.41 9.07 15.34
N VAL A 197 -10.63 9.39 16.38
CA VAL A 197 -10.60 8.64 17.64
C VAL A 197 -11.87 8.89 18.43
N THR A 198 -12.55 7.81 18.80
CA THR A 198 -13.77 7.79 19.60
C THR A 198 -13.54 7.32 21.04
N SER A 199 -12.39 6.72 21.35
CA SER A 199 -12.04 6.34 22.72
C SER A 199 -10.56 6.56 23.02
N MET A 200 -10.30 7.20 24.16
CA MET A 200 -8.96 7.39 24.75
C MET A 200 -8.96 7.00 26.25
N TYR A 201 -9.86 6.10 26.64
CA TYR A 201 -9.97 5.65 28.02
C TYR A 201 -8.63 5.09 28.51
N LYS A 202 -8.13 5.57 29.65
CA LYS A 202 -6.84 5.14 30.23
C LYS A 202 -5.62 5.26 29.29
N MET A 203 -5.66 6.10 28.26
CA MET A 203 -4.59 6.16 27.25
C MET A 203 -3.19 6.35 27.87
N PHE A 204 -3.05 7.24 28.85
CA PHE A 204 -1.82 7.50 29.60
C PHE A 204 -1.96 7.20 31.10
N TYR A 205 -2.84 6.27 31.48
CA TYR A 205 -3.07 5.93 32.89
C TYR A 205 -1.80 5.39 33.55
N ARG A 206 -1.30 6.08 34.59
CA ARG A 206 -0.03 5.78 35.26
C ARG A 206 1.20 5.75 34.33
N CYS A 207 1.13 6.44 33.19
CA CYS A 207 2.26 6.66 32.29
C CYS A 207 3.08 7.90 32.69
N ARG A 208 4.37 7.93 32.37
CA ARG A 208 5.25 9.10 32.59
C ARG A 208 5.14 10.18 31.50
N PHE A 209 4.30 9.96 30.49
CA PHE A 209 4.11 10.89 29.37
C PHE A 209 3.82 12.32 29.84
N ASN A 210 4.56 13.29 29.28
CA ASN A 210 4.47 14.71 29.62
C ASN A 210 4.72 15.64 28.42
N GLN A 211 4.59 15.15 27.19
CA GLN A 211 4.78 15.96 25.98
C GLN A 211 3.58 16.91 25.74
N ASP A 212 3.80 17.92 24.92
CA ASP A 212 2.76 18.84 24.47
C ASP A 212 1.96 18.21 23.33
N ILE A 213 0.68 17.95 23.58
CA ILE A 213 -0.30 17.48 22.58
C ILE A 213 -1.50 18.44 22.51
N SER A 214 -1.30 19.71 22.84
CA SER A 214 -2.34 20.73 22.79
C SER A 214 -2.87 21.02 21.38
N SER A 215 -2.12 20.62 20.36
CA SER A 215 -2.53 20.59 18.95
C SER A 215 -3.58 19.52 18.64
N TRP A 216 -3.77 18.52 19.53
CA TRP A 216 -4.72 17.46 19.28
C TRP A 216 -6.15 17.97 19.37
N CYS A 217 -6.83 17.89 18.22
CA CYS A 217 -8.24 18.13 18.08
C CYS A 217 -9.04 16.82 18.25
N VAL A 218 -9.77 16.67 19.36
CA VAL A 218 -10.52 15.46 19.71
C VAL A 218 -12.03 15.74 19.75
N GLU A 219 -12.62 15.97 18.58
CA GLU A 219 -14.03 16.39 18.46
C GLU A 219 -15.03 15.30 18.91
N LYS A 220 -14.71 14.03 18.68
CA LYS A 220 -15.63 12.91 18.95
C LYS A 220 -15.74 12.55 20.44
N ILE A 221 -14.88 13.12 21.29
CA ILE A 221 -14.87 12.90 22.74
C ILE A 221 -15.12 14.25 23.42
N LYS A 222 -16.32 14.41 23.99
CA LYS A 222 -16.81 15.72 24.47
C LYS A 222 -16.03 16.33 25.63
N THR A 223 -15.45 15.50 26.49
CA THR A 223 -14.72 15.89 27.70
C THR A 223 -13.58 14.91 27.93
N GLU A 224 -12.54 15.33 28.66
CA GLU A 224 -11.42 14.44 29.03
C GLU A 224 -11.93 13.11 29.60
N PRO A 225 -11.59 11.95 29.00
CA PRO A 225 -12.01 10.66 29.50
C PRO A 225 -11.52 10.41 30.92
N TRP A 226 -12.33 9.72 31.71
CA TRP A 226 -11.88 9.26 33.02
C TRP A 226 -10.60 8.42 32.88
N PHE A 227 -9.66 8.70 33.78
CA PHE A 227 -8.34 8.08 33.80
C PHE A 227 -7.49 8.30 32.55
N PHE A 228 -7.80 9.30 31.70
CA PHE A 228 -6.96 9.64 30.54
C PHE A 228 -5.47 9.71 30.93
N THR A 229 -5.17 10.37 32.05
CA THR A 229 -3.86 10.32 32.72
C THR A 229 -4.01 10.33 34.24
N THR A 230 -2.96 9.89 34.95
CA THR A 230 -2.78 10.17 36.39
C THR A 230 -1.47 10.88 36.67
N ASN A 231 -0.77 11.37 35.63
CA ASN A 231 0.45 12.12 35.79
C ASN A 231 0.14 13.55 36.23
N THR A 232 0.26 13.82 37.52
CA THR A 232 -0.01 15.14 38.10
C THR A 232 0.98 16.23 37.67
N ASN A 233 2.10 15.86 37.04
CA ASN A 233 3.09 16.81 36.52
C ASN A 233 2.79 17.24 35.07
N TRP A 234 1.80 16.64 34.41
CA TRP A 234 1.44 17.00 33.04
C TRP A 234 0.61 18.29 33.03
N LYS A 235 1.15 19.33 32.41
CA LYS A 235 0.53 20.66 32.39
C LYS A 235 -0.82 20.62 31.66
N GLU A 236 -1.82 21.31 32.20
CA GLU A 236 -3.13 21.42 31.56
C GLU A 236 -3.04 22.02 30.15
N THR A 237 -2.12 22.97 29.93
CA THR A 237 -1.87 23.58 28.62
C THR A 237 -1.29 22.63 27.58
N PHE A 238 -0.82 21.45 27.99
CA PHE A 238 -0.29 20.42 27.09
C PHE A 238 -1.33 19.36 26.72
N LYS A 239 -2.52 19.40 27.32
CA LYS A 239 -3.57 18.42 27.06
C LYS A 239 -4.35 18.71 25.77
N PRO A 240 -4.99 17.69 25.18
CA PRO A 240 -5.81 17.85 23.97
C PRO A 240 -6.99 18.80 24.15
N LYS A 241 -7.48 19.33 23.04
CA LYS A 241 -8.77 20.02 22.97
C LYS A 241 -9.89 18.97 22.82
N TRP A 242 -10.77 18.88 23.81
CA TRP A 242 -11.89 17.95 23.84
C TRP A 242 -13.17 18.58 23.31
N GLY A 243 -13.90 17.85 22.46
CA GLY A 243 -15.25 18.20 22.01
C GLY A 243 -15.36 19.34 20.99
N THR A 244 -14.51 20.38 21.08
CA THR A 244 -14.49 21.51 20.14
C THR A 244 -13.07 21.94 19.82
N CYS A 245 -12.78 22.09 18.54
CA CYS A 245 -11.49 22.55 18.02
C CYS A 245 -11.64 23.91 17.35
N THR A 246 -12.07 24.89 18.13
CA THR A 246 -12.11 26.30 17.73
C THR A 246 -10.96 27.08 18.33
#